data_AF-A0A453A5R0-F1
#
_entry.id   AF-A0A453A5R0-F1
#
_cell.length_a   1.000
_cell.length_b   1.000
_cell.length_c   1.000
_cell.angle_alpha   90.00
_cell.angle_beta   90.00
_cell.angle_gamma   90.00
#
_symmetry.space_group_name_H-M   'P 1'
#
loop_
_entity.id
_entity.type
_entity.pdbx_description
1 polymer ?
#
loop_
_entity_poly.entity_id
_entity_poly.type
_entity_poly.pdbx_seq_one_letter_code
_entity_poly.pdbx_strand_id
1 'polypeptide(L)'
;TQLTNDIGHKICGINDLKQRRKEKEWQLSQERENLRKCSDRLMQMESKNNKLLQALQRAGAERINEAYSWVQNNKNMFRGEVYGPVLLEVNVQSKTHAGYLESHVPNYIWRSFITQNASDRDLLVRQLKQYGTPILNYTGGNSIMCEPLNITPE
;
A
#
# COMPACT_ATOMS: atom_id res chain seq x y z
N THR A 1 -3.05 68.31 -0.52
CA THR A 1 -3.11 67.53 0.73
C THR A 1 -4.00 66.31 0.59
N GLN A 2 -5.27 66.44 0.16
CA GLN A 2 -6.18 65.30 -0.06
C GLN A 2 -5.69 64.28 -1.11
N LEU A 3 -5.33 64.76 -2.31
CA LEU A 3 -4.82 63.91 -3.41
C LEU A 3 -3.57 63.10 -3.03
N THR A 4 -2.69 63.69 -2.22
CA THR A 4 -1.45 63.06 -1.77
C THR A 4 -1.74 61.90 -0.80
N ASN A 5 -2.74 62.06 0.07
CA ASN A 5 -3.20 61.02 0.99
C ASN A 5 -3.89 59.87 0.24
N ASP A 6 -4.71 60.19 -0.76
CA ASP A 6 -5.40 59.17 -1.59
C ASP A 6 -4.40 58.33 -2.41
N ILE A 7 -3.35 58.95 -2.94
CA ILE A 7 -2.26 58.26 -3.64
C ILE A 7 -1.51 57.34 -2.65
N GLY A 8 -1.20 57.83 -1.45
CA GLY A 8 -0.56 57.03 -0.40
C GLY A 8 -1.36 55.79 -0.02
N HIS A 9 -2.68 55.94 0.17
CA HIS A 9 -3.59 54.83 0.47
C HIS A 9 -3.64 53.79 -0.66
N LYS A 10 -3.69 54.25 -1.93
CA LYS A 10 -3.66 53.35 -3.09
C LYS A 10 -2.33 52.59 -3.20
N ILE A 11 -1.20 53.25 -2.96
CA ILE A 11 0.13 52.60 -2.96
C ILE A 11 0.21 51.53 -1.87
N CYS A 12 -0.29 51.84 -0.66
CA CYS A 12 -0.38 50.88 0.43
C CYS A 12 -1.22 49.65 0.03
N GLY A 13 -2.43 49.85 -0.51
CA GLY A 13 -3.28 48.75 -0.97
C GLY A 13 -2.66 47.91 -2.09
N ILE A 14 -1.92 48.53 -3.02
CA ILE A 14 -1.17 47.82 -4.07
C ILE A 14 -0.05 46.96 -3.45
N ASN A 15 0.65 47.46 -2.44
CA ASN A 15 1.72 46.72 -1.78
C ASN A 15 1.16 45.52 -1.00
N ASP A 16 0.03 45.68 -0.30
CA ASP A 16 -0.65 44.59 0.40
C ASP A 16 -1.12 43.49 -0.57
N LEU A 17 -1.69 43.90 -1.72
CA LEU A 17 -2.08 42.96 -2.78
C LEU A 17 -0.87 42.22 -3.37
N LYS A 18 0.25 42.92 -3.60
CA LYS A 18 1.50 42.29 -4.06
C LYS A 18 2.02 41.28 -3.04
N GLN A 19 1.97 41.60 -1.75
CA GLN A 19 2.42 40.70 -0.70
C GLN A 19 1.53 39.45 -0.62
N ARG A 20 0.20 39.61 -0.63
CA ARG A 20 -0.75 38.48 -0.66
C ARG A 20 -0.59 37.62 -1.91
N ARG A 21 -0.28 38.22 -3.06
CA ARG A 21 0.01 37.49 -4.29
C ARG A 21 1.27 36.65 -4.15
N LYS A 22 2.37 37.22 -3.64
CA LYS A 22 3.61 36.47 -3.39
C LYS A 22 3.40 35.31 -2.42
N GLU A 23 2.64 35.54 -1.35
CA GLU A 23 2.30 34.49 -0.38
C GLU A 23 1.53 33.35 -1.05
N LYS A 24 0.50 33.65 -1.84
CA LYS A 24 -0.24 32.64 -2.59
C LYS A 24 0.62 31.93 -3.64
N GLU A 25 1.50 32.63 -4.33
CA GLU A 25 2.44 32.04 -5.28
C GLU A 25 3.43 31.10 -4.59
N TRP A 26 3.91 31.47 -3.39
CA TRP A 26 4.74 30.61 -2.56
C TRP A 26 3.98 29.36 -2.12
N GLN A 27 2.75 29.50 -1.61
CA GLN A 27 1.91 28.36 -1.22
C GLN A 27 1.62 27.42 -2.40
N LEU A 28 1.29 27.97 -3.58
CA LEU A 28 1.09 27.17 -4.79
C LEU A 28 2.36 26.42 -5.21
N SER A 29 3.53 27.04 -5.05
CA SER A 29 4.81 26.40 -5.33
C SER A 29 5.09 25.24 -4.37
N GLN A 30 4.83 25.43 -3.07
CA GLN A 30 4.95 24.37 -2.07
C GLN A 30 4.00 23.20 -2.35
N GLU A 31 2.74 23.49 -2.67
CA GLU A 31 1.74 22.46 -2.95
C GLU A 31 2.08 21.64 -4.20
N ARG A 32 2.59 22.31 -5.26
CA ARG A 32 3.07 21.62 -6.46
C ARG A 32 4.24 20.68 -6.17
N GLU A 33 5.17 21.11 -5.33
CA GLU A 33 6.30 20.28 -4.93
C GLU A 33 5.85 19.07 -4.09
N ASN A 34 4.86 19.28 -3.20
CA ASN A 34 4.26 18.19 -2.42
C ASN A 34 3.56 17.17 -3.33
N LEU A 35 2.74 17.65 -4.27
CA LEU A 35 2.07 16.79 -5.26
C LEU A 35 3.08 15.98 -6.08
N ARG A 36 4.18 16.61 -6.51
CA ARG A 36 5.25 15.93 -7.24
C ARG A 36 5.89 14.82 -6.40
N LYS A 37 6.27 15.11 -5.15
CA LYS A 37 6.83 14.11 -4.23
C LYS A 37 5.87 12.96 -3.97
N CYS A 38 4.58 13.23 -3.82
CA CYS A 38 3.54 12.20 -3.68
C CYS A 38 3.44 11.33 -4.93
N SER A 39 3.43 11.93 -6.11
CA SER A 39 3.40 11.22 -7.40
C SER A 39 4.63 10.33 -7.58
N ASP A 40 5.83 10.86 -7.30
CA ASP A 40 7.08 10.10 -7.41
C ASP A 40 7.08 8.91 -6.44
N ARG A 41 6.57 9.10 -5.21
CA ARG A 41 6.43 8.02 -4.23
C ARG A 41 5.44 6.96 -4.67
N LEU A 42 4.30 7.34 -5.25
CA LEU A 42 3.31 6.40 -5.80
C LEU A 42 3.92 5.54 -6.91
N MET A 43 4.62 6.16 -7.86
CA MET A 43 5.28 5.46 -8.96
C MET A 43 6.35 4.47 -8.45
N GLN A 44 7.11 4.84 -7.42
CA GLN A 44 8.08 3.94 -6.79
C GLN A 44 7.41 2.74 -6.12
N MET A 45 6.29 2.95 -5.42
CA MET A 45 5.53 1.87 -4.79
C MET A 45 4.97 0.90 -5.83
N GLU A 46 4.39 1.41 -6.91
CA GLU A 46 3.88 0.60 -8.01
C GLU A 46 5.02 -0.20 -8.68
N SER A 47 6.17 0.43 -8.91
CA SER A 47 7.36 -0.25 -9.43
C SER A 47 7.83 -1.39 -8.51
N LYS A 48 7.83 -1.18 -7.19
CA LYS A 48 8.18 -2.22 -6.20
C LYS A 48 7.20 -3.39 -6.28
N ASN A 49 5.89 -3.11 -6.27
CA ASN A 49 4.86 -4.14 -6.33
C ASN A 49 4.97 -4.96 -7.62
N ASN A 50 5.19 -4.32 -8.76
CA ASN A 50 5.38 -5.00 -10.04
C ASN A 50 6.58 -5.93 -10.03
N LYS A 51 7.70 -5.53 -9.41
CA LYS A 51 8.88 -6.42 -9.26
C LYS A 51 8.57 -7.64 -8.40
N LEU A 52 7.83 -7.48 -7.31
CA LEU A 52 7.45 -8.59 -6.42
C LEU A 52 6.45 -9.54 -7.09
N LEU A 53 5.45 -9.01 -7.80
CA LEU A 53 4.52 -9.82 -8.57
C LEU A 53 5.22 -10.62 -9.67
N GLN A 54 6.19 -10.03 -10.37
CA GLN A 54 7.03 -10.76 -11.32
C GLN A 54 7.86 -11.87 -10.66
N ALA A 55 8.35 -11.65 -9.43
CA ALA A 55 9.06 -12.68 -8.68
C ALA A 55 8.12 -13.86 -8.33
N LEU A 56 6.87 -13.57 -7.93
CA LEU A 56 5.86 -14.60 -7.68
C LEU A 56 5.51 -15.38 -8.95
N GLN A 57 5.41 -14.71 -10.11
CA GLN A 57 5.21 -15.38 -11.39
C GLN A 57 6.35 -16.36 -11.70
N ARG A 58 7.60 -15.92 -11.55
CA ARG A 58 8.79 -16.77 -11.75
C ARG A 58 8.85 -17.94 -10.76
N ALA A 59 8.28 -17.78 -9.57
CA ALA A 59 8.18 -18.82 -8.54
C ALA A 59 7.00 -19.79 -8.75
N GLY A 60 6.30 -19.73 -9.89
CA GLY A 60 5.23 -20.67 -10.28
C GLY A 60 3.81 -20.15 -10.07
N ALA A 61 3.61 -18.87 -9.75
CA ALA A 61 2.29 -18.24 -9.66
C ALA A 61 1.95 -17.49 -10.97
N GLU A 62 1.80 -18.23 -12.08
CA GLU A 62 1.71 -17.67 -13.44
C GLU A 62 0.65 -16.55 -13.58
N ARG A 63 -0.53 -16.77 -12.99
CA ARG A 63 -1.70 -15.87 -13.07
C ARG A 63 -1.85 -14.93 -11.87
N ILE A 64 -0.80 -14.73 -11.07
CA ILE A 64 -0.87 -13.91 -9.84
C ILE A 64 -1.21 -12.44 -10.11
N ASN A 65 -0.77 -11.89 -11.25
CA ASN A 65 -1.11 -10.51 -11.65
C ASN A 65 -2.61 -10.35 -11.91
N GLU A 66 -3.23 -11.34 -12.54
CA GLU A 66 -4.68 -11.35 -12.79
C GLU A 66 -5.44 -11.47 -11.47
N ALA A 67 -5.00 -12.38 -10.59
CA ALA A 67 -5.57 -12.54 -9.26
C ALA A 67 -5.48 -11.25 -8.43
N TYR A 68 -4.31 -10.60 -8.40
CA TYR A 68 -4.10 -9.34 -7.69
C TYR A 68 -4.97 -8.23 -8.25
N SER A 69 -4.99 -8.05 -9.58
CA SER A 69 -5.82 -7.04 -10.24
C SER A 69 -7.31 -7.25 -9.95
N TRP A 70 -7.77 -8.50 -9.96
CA TRP A 70 -9.15 -8.83 -9.61
C TRP A 70 -9.48 -8.44 -8.17
N VAL A 71 -8.62 -8.78 -7.20
CA VAL A 71 -8.83 -8.39 -5.78
C VAL A 71 -8.86 -6.87 -5.63
N GLN A 72 -7.94 -6.13 -6.28
CA GLN A 72 -7.92 -4.67 -6.20
C GLN A 72 -9.17 -4.03 -6.83
N ASN A 73 -9.67 -4.58 -7.93
CA ASN A 73 -10.84 -4.04 -8.64
C ASN A 73 -12.17 -4.36 -7.95
N ASN A 74 -12.21 -5.37 -7.07
CA ASN A 74 -13.43 -5.85 -6.41
C ASN A 74 -13.41 -5.60 -4.90
N LYS A 75 -12.60 -4.65 -4.41
CA LYS A 75 -12.49 -4.34 -2.97
C LYS A 75 -13.83 -4.02 -2.31
N ASN A 76 -14.73 -3.38 -3.04
CA ASN A 76 -16.08 -3.04 -2.58
C ASN A 76 -17.01 -4.24 -2.37
N MET A 77 -16.65 -5.43 -2.89
CA MET A 77 -17.43 -6.66 -2.68
C MET A 77 -17.13 -7.34 -1.35
N PHE A 78 -15.99 -7.01 -0.73
CA PHE A 78 -15.55 -7.62 0.51
C PHE A 78 -16.14 -6.90 1.72
N ARG A 79 -16.44 -7.67 2.76
CA ARG A 79 -16.91 -7.12 4.04
C ARG A 79 -15.77 -6.56 4.88
N GLY A 80 -14.55 -7.05 4.67
CA GLY A 80 -13.34 -6.57 5.33
C GLY A 80 -12.16 -6.44 4.37
N GLU A 81 -11.05 -5.92 4.90
CA GLU A 81 -9.81 -5.78 4.12
C GLU A 81 -9.24 -7.17 3.80
N VAL A 82 -8.93 -7.36 2.52
CA VAL A 82 -8.23 -8.54 2.00
C VAL A 82 -6.78 -8.15 1.75
N TYR A 83 -5.85 -8.81 2.44
CA TYR A 83 -4.43 -8.53 2.31
C TYR A 83 -3.77 -9.44 1.28
N GLY A 84 -2.80 -8.93 0.53
CA GLY A 84 -1.87 -9.75 -0.24
C GLY A 84 -1.75 -9.46 -1.74
N PRO A 85 -0.97 -10.29 -2.47
CA PRO A 85 -0.27 -11.49 -1.98
C PRO A 85 0.69 -11.22 -0.83
N VAL A 86 0.88 -12.15 0.11
CA VAL A 86 1.69 -11.93 1.34
C VAL A 86 3.05 -11.28 1.06
N LEU A 87 3.71 -11.63 -0.06
CA LEU A 87 5.00 -11.03 -0.42
C LEU A 87 4.95 -9.49 -0.57
N LEU A 88 3.82 -8.92 -1.00
CA LEU A 88 3.67 -7.47 -1.17
C LEU A 88 3.49 -6.75 0.18
N GLU A 89 2.98 -7.45 1.19
CA GLU A 89 2.67 -6.90 2.52
C GLU A 89 3.87 -6.99 3.49
N VAL A 90 4.82 -7.89 3.21
CA VAL A 90 5.98 -8.13 4.08
C VAL A 90 7.14 -7.19 3.71
N ASN A 91 7.63 -6.44 4.69
CA ASN A 91 8.80 -5.59 4.54
C ASN A 91 9.84 -5.87 5.64
N VAL A 92 10.99 -6.42 5.25
CA VAL A 92 12.07 -6.80 6.17
C VAL A 92 13.26 -5.85 5.97
N GLN A 93 13.73 -5.24 7.06
CA GLN A 93 14.82 -4.24 6.99
C GLN A 93 16.20 -4.89 6.77
N SER A 94 16.44 -6.07 7.35
CA SER A 94 17.72 -6.78 7.27
C SER A 94 17.67 -7.90 6.24
N LYS A 95 18.65 -7.94 5.33
CA LYS A 95 18.80 -9.00 4.34
C LYS A 95 19.02 -10.38 4.99
N THR A 96 19.74 -10.43 6.11
CA THR A 96 19.96 -11.68 6.85
C THR A 96 18.64 -12.22 7.40
N HIS A 97 17.81 -11.37 7.99
CA HIS A 97 16.49 -11.76 8.49
C HIS A 97 15.54 -12.17 7.36
N ALA A 98 15.61 -11.48 6.21
CA ALA A 98 14.84 -11.86 5.03
C ALA A 98 15.20 -13.27 4.55
N GLY A 99 16.49 -13.62 4.50
CA GLY A 99 16.94 -14.97 4.13
C GLY A 99 16.44 -16.08 5.07
N TYR A 100 16.31 -15.78 6.37
CA TYR A 100 15.68 -16.73 7.31
C TYR A 100 14.18 -16.91 7.01
N LEU A 101 13.45 -15.84 6.75
CA LEU A 101 12.03 -15.92 6.42
C LEU A 101 11.81 -16.65 5.09
N GLU A 102 12.58 -16.33 4.05
CA GLU A 102 12.50 -16.95 2.74
C GLU A 102 12.77 -18.46 2.78
N SER A 103 13.65 -18.92 3.68
CA SER A 103 13.99 -20.34 3.82
C SER A 103 12.98 -21.14 4.66
N HIS A 104 12.34 -20.52 5.65
CA HIS A 104 11.43 -21.21 6.56
C HIS A 104 9.95 -21.09 6.18
N VAL A 105 9.55 -19.99 5.53
CA VAL A 105 8.16 -19.77 5.14
C VAL A 105 7.87 -20.56 3.86
N PRO A 106 6.92 -21.51 3.88
CA PRO A 106 6.55 -22.27 2.70
C PRO A 106 6.17 -21.38 1.52
N ASN A 107 6.62 -21.76 0.32
CA ASN A 107 6.46 -20.96 -0.90
C ASN A 107 5.01 -20.55 -1.22
N TYR A 108 4.02 -21.40 -0.87
CA TYR A 108 2.62 -21.11 -1.11
C TYR A 108 2.09 -19.91 -0.30
N ILE A 109 2.69 -19.63 0.87
CA ILE A 109 2.27 -18.51 1.71
C ILE A 109 2.55 -17.18 1.00
N TRP A 110 3.70 -17.04 0.36
CA TRP A 110 4.10 -15.79 -0.32
C TRP A 110 3.14 -15.35 -1.42
N ARG A 111 2.53 -16.31 -2.14
CA ARG A 111 1.50 -16.03 -3.15
C ARG A 111 0.09 -15.97 -2.60
N SER A 112 -0.13 -16.23 -1.30
CA SER A 112 -1.47 -16.32 -0.73
C SER A 112 -2.11 -14.96 -0.48
N PHE A 113 -3.44 -14.90 -0.55
CA PHE A 113 -4.22 -13.78 -0.02
C PHE A 113 -4.77 -14.11 1.37
N ILE A 114 -4.86 -13.11 2.26
CA ILE A 114 -5.35 -13.26 3.62
C ILE A 114 -6.72 -12.60 3.74
N THR A 115 -7.68 -13.36 4.26
CA THR A 115 -9.03 -12.90 4.57
C THR A 115 -9.28 -12.92 6.07
N GLN A 116 -10.12 -12.00 6.56
CA GLN A 116 -10.43 -11.85 7.98
C GLN A 116 -11.80 -12.45 8.37
N ASN A 117 -12.60 -12.84 7.38
CA ASN A 117 -13.94 -13.40 7.61
C ASN A 117 -14.24 -14.54 6.62
N ALA A 118 -15.14 -15.44 7.05
CA ALA A 118 -15.49 -16.63 6.28
C ALA A 118 -16.23 -16.31 4.97
N SER A 119 -17.01 -15.23 4.93
CA SER A 119 -17.77 -14.85 3.72
C SER A 119 -16.83 -14.39 2.59
N ASP A 120 -15.87 -13.53 2.89
CA ASP A 120 -14.85 -13.06 1.94
C ASP A 120 -13.93 -14.20 1.54
N ARG A 121 -13.56 -15.09 2.48
CA ARG A 121 -12.85 -16.34 2.17
C ARG A 121 -13.60 -17.15 1.11
N ASP A 122 -14.88 -17.42 1.30
CA ASP A 122 -15.66 -18.25 0.38
C ASP A 122 -15.81 -17.59 -0.98
N LEU A 123 -15.93 -16.25 -1.03
CA LEU A 123 -15.90 -15.48 -2.26
C LEU A 123 -14.55 -15.59 -2.98
N LEU A 124 -13.44 -15.36 -2.26
CA LEU A 124 -12.09 -15.45 -2.82
C LEU A 124 -11.76 -16.86 -3.30
N VAL A 125 -12.12 -17.90 -2.55
CA VAL A 125 -11.88 -19.29 -2.96
C VAL A 125 -12.60 -19.59 -4.28
N ARG A 126 -13.85 -19.14 -4.44
CA ARG A 126 -14.59 -19.34 -5.70
C ARG A 126 -13.95 -18.60 -6.88
N GLN A 127 -13.57 -17.34 -6.67
CA GLN A 127 -13.10 -16.47 -7.75
C GLN A 127 -11.62 -16.68 -8.09
N LEU A 128 -10.78 -16.98 -7.09
CA LEU A 128 -9.34 -17.14 -7.26
C LEU A 128 -8.90 -18.57 -7.59
N LYS A 129 -9.81 -19.55 -7.49
CA LYS A 129 -9.57 -20.93 -7.94
C LYS A 129 -9.08 -21.01 -9.38
N GLN A 130 -9.62 -20.18 -10.28
CA GLN A 130 -9.20 -20.16 -11.68
C GLN A 130 -7.76 -19.66 -11.87
N TYR A 131 -7.25 -18.83 -10.95
CA TYR A 131 -5.89 -18.30 -10.99
C TYR A 131 -4.89 -19.16 -10.19
N GLY A 132 -5.32 -20.29 -9.61
CA GLY A 132 -4.46 -21.20 -8.84
C GLY A 132 -3.86 -20.58 -7.58
N THR A 133 -4.49 -19.54 -7.03
CA THR A 133 -3.92 -18.78 -5.91
C THR A 133 -4.47 -19.27 -4.56
N PRO A 134 -3.61 -19.64 -3.60
CA PRO A 134 -4.03 -20.08 -2.27
C PRO A 134 -4.61 -18.93 -1.43
N ILE A 135 -5.59 -19.25 -0.58
CA ILE A 135 -6.23 -18.31 0.33
C ILE A 135 -5.98 -18.76 1.76
N LEU A 136 -5.48 -17.86 2.59
CA LEU A 136 -5.33 -18.03 4.03
C LEU A 136 -6.46 -17.28 4.73
N ASN A 137 -7.04 -17.91 5.75
CA ASN A 137 -8.10 -17.30 6.55
C ASN A 137 -7.60 -17.11 7.97
N TYR A 138 -7.60 -15.86 8.44
CA TYR A 138 -7.28 -15.53 9.82
C TYR A 138 -8.55 -15.06 10.51
N THR A 139 -9.15 -15.94 11.31
CA THR A 139 -10.23 -15.57 12.23
C THR A 139 -9.60 -15.43 13.61
N GLY A 140 -9.38 -14.19 14.07
CA GLY A 140 -8.70 -13.87 15.34
C GLY A 140 -9.36 -14.40 16.62
N GLY A 141 -10.33 -15.31 16.53
CA GLY A 141 -11.04 -15.93 17.66
C GLY A 141 -10.32 -17.11 18.29
N ASN A 142 -9.39 -17.78 17.57
CA ASN A 142 -8.63 -18.89 18.13
C ASN A 142 -7.14 -18.65 17.87
N SER A 143 -6.53 -17.76 18.65
CA SER A 143 -5.16 -18.02 19.05
C SER A 143 -5.20 -19.36 19.78
N ILE A 144 -5.01 -20.46 19.05
CA ILE A 144 -4.38 -21.62 19.66
C ILE A 144 -3.08 -21.02 20.19
N MET A 145 -3.04 -20.78 21.50
CA MET A 145 -1.77 -20.67 22.21
C MET A 145 -1.03 -21.92 21.79
N CYS A 146 -0.16 -21.78 20.80
CA CYS A 146 0.64 -22.88 20.32
C CYS A 146 1.59 -23.10 21.49
N GLU A 147 1.24 -24.05 22.36
CA GLU A 147 2.15 -24.49 23.41
C GLU A 147 3.49 -24.76 22.72
N PRO A 148 4.60 -24.24 23.28
CA PRO A 148 5.91 -24.43 22.66
C PRO A 148 6.11 -25.93 22.43
N LEU A 149 6.45 -26.30 21.20
CA LEU A 149 6.46 -27.69 20.74
C LEU A 149 7.48 -28.59 21.46
N ASN A 150 8.29 -28.03 22.37
CA ASN A 150 9.28 -28.72 23.22
C ASN A 150 10.02 -29.84 22.47
N ILE A 151 10.41 -29.56 21.23
CA ILE A 151 11.02 -30.51 20.30
C ILE A 151 12.45 -30.89 20.68
N THR A 152 13.01 -30.23 21.69
CA THR A 152 14.29 -30.59 22.28
C THR A 152 14.03 -31.20 23.67
N PRO A 153 14.39 -32.48 23.92
CA PRO A 153 14.44 -33.00 25.27
C PRO A 153 15.61 -32.36 26.04
N GLU A 154 15.41 -32.08 27.33
CA GLU A 154 16.48 -31.68 28.27
C GLU A 154 17.60 -32.73 28.35
#